data_AF-A0A0F9C1C4-F1
#
_entry.id   AF-A0A0F9C1C4-F1
#
_cell.length_a   1.000
_cell.length_b   1.000
_cell.length_c   1.000
_cell.angle_alpha   90.00
_cell.angle_beta   90.00
_cell.angle_gamma   90.00
#
_symmetry.space_group_name_H-M   'P 1'
#
loop_
_entity.id
_entity.type
_entity.pdbx_description
1 polymer ?
#
loop_
_entity_poly.entity_id
_entity_poly.type
_entity_poly.pdbx_seq_one_letter_code
_entity_poly.pdbx_strand_id
1 'polypeptide(L)'
;MVKIDKVSIRNIANIADFRFSLGPVNVVSGKNGAGKSSIIAAISAALRGGSHNGLLRRGSSKGEVVLTLDRDGVPVVVTRRFSKKPSVLEVTEGGVPVA
;
A
#
# COMPACT_ATOMS: atom_id res chain seq x y z
N MET A 1 -16.82 7.95 8.19
CA MET A 1 -15.47 7.68 8.73
C MET A 1 -14.69 6.83 7.74
N VAL A 2 -13.44 7.18 7.47
CA VAL A 2 -12.56 6.40 6.58
C VAL A 2 -11.63 5.53 7.44
N LYS A 3 -11.59 4.22 7.17
CA LYS A 3 -10.66 3.27 7.81
C LYS A 3 -10.00 2.38 6.76
N ILE A 4 -8.79 1.89 7.04
CA ILE A 4 -8.13 0.88 6.20
C ILE A 4 -8.59 -0.50 6.69
N ASP A 5 -9.19 -1.28 5.80
CA ASP A 5 -9.64 -2.64 6.09
C ASP A 5 -8.61 -3.68 5.68
N LYS A 6 -7.97 -3.49 4.52
CA LYS A 6 -6.99 -4.45 3.97
C LYS A 6 -5.80 -3.74 3.36
N VAL A 7 -4.64 -4.37 3.51
CA VAL A 7 -3.38 -3.95 2.92
C VAL A 7 -2.78 -5.13 2.15
N SER A 8 -2.40 -4.90 0.90
CA SER A 8 -1.59 -5.82 0.10
C SER A 8 -0.38 -5.07 -0.43
N ILE A 9 0.81 -5.60 -0.19
CA ILE A 9 2.09 -5.03 -0.59
C ILE A 9 2.86 -6.09 -1.36
N ARG A 10 3.35 -5.74 -2.55
CA ARG A 10 4.21 -6.60 -3.37
C ARG A 10 5.44 -5.86 -3.85
N ASN A 11 6.61 -6.49 -3.69
CA ASN A 11 7.89 -5.99 -4.16
C ASN A 11 8.21 -4.55 -3.72
N ILE A 12 7.99 -4.24 -2.44
CA ILE A 12 8.30 -2.94 -1.85
C ILE A 12 9.42 -3.08 -0.81
N ALA A 13 10.50 -2.33 -0.97
CA ALA A 13 11.68 -2.37 -0.11
C ALA A 13 12.17 -3.81 0.16
N ASN A 14 12.13 -4.28 1.40
CA ASN A 14 12.50 -5.64 1.78
C ASN A 14 11.29 -6.62 1.81
N ILE A 15 10.10 -6.21 1.42
CA ILE A 15 8.86 -7.01 1.38
C ILE A 15 8.66 -7.58 -0.03
N ALA A 16 8.53 -8.91 -0.14
CA ALA A 16 8.22 -9.59 -1.40
C ALA A 16 6.71 -9.69 -1.65
N ASP A 17 5.97 -10.24 -0.69
CA ASP A 17 4.50 -10.24 -0.64
C ASP A 17 4.10 -10.12 0.84
N PHE A 18 3.14 -9.25 1.14
CA PHE A 18 2.55 -9.08 2.46
C PHE A 18 1.07 -8.75 2.30
N ARG A 19 0.21 -9.45 3.04
CA ARG A 19 -1.24 -9.21 3.05
C ARG A 19 -1.74 -9.25 4.46
N PHE A 20 -2.58 -8.29 4.81
CA PHE A 20 -3.11 -8.17 6.16
C PHE A 20 -4.49 -7.52 6.14
N SER A 21 -5.41 -8.09 6.92
CA SER A 21 -6.71 -7.47 7.21
C SER A 21 -6.64 -6.83 8.58
N LEU A 22 -7.00 -5.56 8.68
CA LEU A 22 -6.87 -4.77 9.89
C LEU A 22 -8.09 -4.98 10.80
N GLY A 23 -7.82 -5.14 12.09
CA GLY A 23 -8.81 -5.00 13.16
C GLY A 23 -8.82 -3.60 13.78
N PRO A 24 -9.54 -3.41 14.90
CA PRO A 24 -9.59 -2.14 15.63
C PRO A 24 -8.22 -1.69 16.15
N VAL A 25 -7.37 -2.64 16.55
CA VAL A 25 -5.99 -2.41 16.98
C VAL A 25 -5.10 -3.44 16.31
N ASN A 26 -4.00 -3.00 15.71
CA ASN A 26 -3.06 -3.85 14.99
C ASN A 26 -1.65 -3.59 15.49
N VAL A 27 -0.90 -4.66 15.76
CA VAL A 27 0.49 -4.59 16.23
C VAL A 27 1.41 -5.16 15.16
N VAL A 28 2.32 -4.32 14.65
CA VAL A 28 3.40 -4.75 13.74
C VAL A 28 4.68 -4.92 14.56
N SER A 29 5.01 -6.16 14.91
CA SER A 29 6.17 -6.50 15.75
C SER A 29 7.20 -7.34 14.99
N GLY A 30 8.40 -7.46 15.55
CA GLY A 30 9.49 -8.25 14.98
C GLY A 30 10.87 -7.59 15.12
N LYS A 31 11.92 -8.32 14.70
CA LYS A 31 13.32 -7.86 14.78
C LYS A 31 13.58 -6.61 13.90
N ASN A 32 14.69 -5.93 14.14
CA ASN A 32 15.14 -4.84 13.26
C ASN A 32 15.41 -5.39 11.85
N GLY A 33 15.09 -4.61 10.83
CA GLY A 33 15.19 -5.04 9.44
C GLY A 33 14.08 -6.01 8.98
N ALA A 34 13.11 -6.39 9.83
CA ALA A 34 12.01 -7.28 9.44
C ALA A 34 10.97 -6.64 8.50
N GLY A 35 11.09 -5.34 8.19
CA GLY A 35 10.20 -4.64 7.25
C GLY A 35 9.04 -3.87 7.89
N LYS A 36 9.02 -3.72 9.23
CA LYS A 36 7.98 -2.95 9.95
C LYS A 36 7.82 -1.53 9.39
N SER A 37 8.90 -0.76 9.32
CA SER A 37 8.90 0.59 8.74
C SER A 37 8.59 0.59 7.24
N SER A 38 8.93 -0.48 6.53
CA SER A 38 8.61 -0.64 5.11
C SER A 38 7.12 -0.84 4.86
N ILE A 39 6.41 -1.53 5.77
CA ILE A 39 4.94 -1.63 5.73
C ILE A 39 4.33 -0.22 5.87
N ILE A 40 4.75 0.54 6.88
CA ILE A 40 4.23 1.90 7.11
C ILE A 40 4.56 2.82 5.93
N ALA A 41 5.77 2.76 5.39
CA ALA A 41 6.17 3.54 4.23
C ALA A 41 5.36 3.18 2.97
N ALA A 42 5.07 1.89 2.74
CA ALA A 42 4.25 1.43 1.63
C ALA A 42 2.81 1.98 1.71
N ILE A 43 2.18 1.90 2.89
CA ILE A 43 0.85 2.45 3.14
C ILE A 43 0.86 3.97 2.93
N SER A 44 1.85 4.68 3.49
CA SER A 44 1.99 6.12 3.31
C SER A 44 2.17 6.51 1.84
N ALA A 45 2.93 5.74 1.07
CA ALA A 45 3.15 6.00 -0.35
C ALA A 45 1.89 5.79 -1.18
N ALA A 46 1.05 4.79 -0.84
CA ALA A 46 -0.23 4.61 -1.52
C ALA A 46 -1.18 5.81 -1.31
N LEU A 47 -1.16 6.43 -0.14
CA LEU A 47 -2.05 7.55 0.23
C LEU A 47 -1.53 8.94 -0.15
N ARG A 48 -0.23 9.10 -0.41
CA ARG A 48 0.39 10.41 -0.67
C ARG A 48 0.90 10.53 -2.11
N GLY A 49 0.90 11.77 -2.62
CA GLY A 49 1.62 12.13 -3.84
C GLY A 49 3.13 12.30 -3.60
N GLY A 50 3.87 12.59 -4.67
CA GLY A 50 5.30 12.89 -4.63
C GLY A 50 6.21 11.76 -5.12
N SER A 51 7.52 12.00 -5.09
CA SER A 51 8.52 11.01 -5.50
C SER A 51 8.65 9.91 -4.47
N HIS A 52 8.73 8.66 -4.94
CA HIS A 52 8.79 7.46 -4.10
C HIS A 52 10.06 6.66 -4.42
N ASN A 53 11.13 7.39 -4.77
CA ASN A 53 12.42 6.82 -5.13
C ASN A 53 12.92 5.89 -4.01
N GLY A 54 13.33 4.68 -4.38
CA GLY A 54 13.86 3.69 -3.44
C GLY A 54 12.84 2.78 -2.77
N LEU A 55 11.52 2.94 -3.01
CA LEU A 55 10.51 2.01 -2.48
C LEU A 55 10.43 0.70 -3.27
N LEU A 56 10.85 0.65 -4.54
CA LEU A 56 10.84 -0.59 -5.31
C LEU A 56 11.86 -1.58 -4.73
N ARG A 57 11.44 -2.82 -4.49
CA ARG A 57 12.35 -3.89 -4.01
C ARG A 57 13.52 -4.07 -4.98
N ARG A 58 14.73 -4.20 -4.43
CA ARG A 58 15.94 -4.44 -5.23
C ARG A 58 15.78 -5.69 -6.09
N GLY A 59 16.05 -5.56 -7.39
CA GLY A 59 15.90 -6.63 -8.37
C GLY A 59 14.50 -6.74 -8.99
N SER A 60 13.50 -6.06 -8.44
CA SER A 60 12.15 -6.02 -9.02
C SER A 60 12.03 -4.92 -10.08
N SER A 61 11.27 -5.18 -11.13
CA SER A 61 10.92 -4.19 -12.17
C SER A 61 9.61 -3.46 -11.90
N LYS A 62 8.75 -4.06 -11.06
CA LYS A 62 7.43 -3.57 -10.68
C LYS A 62 7.15 -3.86 -9.20
N GLY A 63 6.42 -2.96 -8.56
CA GLY A 63 5.89 -3.10 -7.21
C GLY A 63 4.47 -2.57 -7.12
N GLU A 64 3.73 -2.98 -6.10
CA GLU A 64 2.32 -2.63 -5.95
C GLU A 64 1.95 -2.52 -4.48
N VAL A 65 1.16 -1.51 -4.16
CA VAL A 65 0.47 -1.38 -2.87
C VAL A 65 -1.01 -1.20 -3.18
N VAL A 66 -1.84 -2.07 -2.60
CA VAL A 66 -3.30 -1.98 -2.67
C VAL A 66 -3.83 -1.78 -1.26
N LEU A 67 -4.57 -0.70 -1.05
CA LEU A 67 -5.32 -0.45 0.17
C LEU A 67 -6.80 -0.59 -0.14
N THR A 68 -7.51 -1.41 0.64
CA THR A 68 -8.97 -1.38 0.70
C THR A 68 -9.35 -0.56 1.91
N LEU A 69 -10.08 0.50 1.68
CA LEU A 69 -10.63 1.39 2.68
C LEU A 69 -12.15 1.19 2.74
N ASP A 70 -12.74 1.40 3.90
CA ASP A 70 -14.18 1.56 4.07
C ASP A 70 -14.43 3.04 4.36
N ARG A 71 -15.23 3.67 3.49
CA ARG A 71 -15.78 5.01 3.67
C ARG A 71 -17.27 4.87 3.83
N ASP A 72 -17.73 4.88 5.08
CA ASP A 72 -19.15 4.87 5.43
C ASP A 72 -19.94 3.70 4.79
N GLY A 73 -19.34 2.50 4.79
CA GLY A 73 -19.90 1.28 4.22
C GLY A 73 -19.60 1.09 2.73
N VAL A 74 -19.01 2.08 2.07
CA VAL A 74 -18.63 2.01 0.66
C VAL A 74 -17.15 1.65 0.54
N PRO A 75 -16.80 0.58 -0.19
CA PRO A 75 -15.40 0.20 -0.38
C PRO A 75 -14.70 1.19 -1.31
N VAL A 76 -13.56 1.72 -0.87
CA VAL A 76 -12.65 2.51 -1.68
C VAL A 76 -11.35 1.72 -1.86
N VAL A 77 -10.93 1.46 -3.10
CA VAL A 77 -9.69 0.72 -3.39
C VAL A 77 -8.66 1.68 -3.97
N VAL A 78 -7.55 1.85 -3.26
CA VAL A 78 -6.39 2.64 -3.71
C VAL A 78 -5.31 1.67 -4.17
N THR A 79 -4.99 1.69 -5.46
CA THR A 79 -3.90 0.91 -6.06
C THR A 79 -2.80 1.85 -6.50
N ARG A 80 -1.61 1.71 -5.92
CA ARG A 80 -0.41 2.39 -6.39
C ARG A 80 0.61 1.41 -6.94
N ARG A 81 1.00 1.61 -8.19
CA ARG A 81 2.01 0.80 -8.88
C ARG A 81 3.31 1.57 -9.04
N PHE A 82 4.41 0.89 -8.75
CA PHE A 82 5.76 1.41 -8.76
C PHE A 82 6.55 0.75 -9.89
N SER A 83 7.39 1.52 -10.57
CA SER A 83 8.30 1.02 -11.60
C SER A 83 9.51 1.96 -11.71
N LYS A 84 10.35 1.75 -12.73
CA LYS A 84 11.40 2.73 -13.11
C LYS A 84 10.83 4.02 -13.71
N LYS A 85 9.54 4.02 -14.09
CA LYS A 85 8.77 5.20 -14.53
C LYS A 85 8.03 5.80 -13.32
N PRO A 86 7.47 7.02 -13.45
CA PRO A 86 6.59 7.58 -12.43
C PRO A 86 5.52 6.57 -11.97
N SER A 87 5.23 6.58 -10.67
CA SER A 87 4.22 5.70 -10.10
C SER A 87 2.84 6.04 -10.65
N VAL A 88 2.03 5.01 -10.89
CA VAL A 88 0.63 5.15 -11.31
C VAL A 88 -0.27 4.96 -10.09
N LEU A 89 -1.27 5.83 -9.96
CA LEU A 89 -2.32 5.75 -8.96
C LEU A 89 -3.65 5.45 -9.65
N GLU A 90 -4.37 4.47 -9.14
CA GLU A 90 -5.74 4.15 -9.49
C GLU A 90 -6.56 4.14 -8.21
N VAL A 91 -7.71 4.79 -8.20
CA VAL A 91 -8.63 4.79 -7.07
C VAL A 91 -10.02 4.42 -7.59
N THR A 92 -10.71 3.53 -6.88
CA THR A 92 -12.12 3.21 -7.15
C THR A 92 -12.94 3.37 -5.88
N GLU A 93 -14.20 3.78 -6.00
CA GLU A 93 -15.18 3.92 -4.93
C GLU A 93 -16.45 3.18 -5.36
N GLY A 94 -16.89 2.20 -4.57
CA GLY A 94 -18.00 1.31 -4.96
C GLY A 94 -17.73 0.52 -6.25
N GLY A 95 -16.46 0.35 -6.63
CA GLY A 95 -16.04 -0.27 -7.89
C GLY A 95 -15.97 0.68 -9.09
N VAL A 96 -16.33 1.95 -8.92
CA VAL A 96 -16.27 2.96 -9.98
C VAL A 96 -14.97 3.75 -9.86
N PRO A 97 -14.19 3.95 -10.95
CA PRO A 97 -13.00 4.79 -10.92
C PRO A 97 -13.32 6.22 -10.46
N VAL A 98 -12.49 6.75 -9.56
CA VAL A 98 -12.54 8.14 -9.12
C VAL A 98 -11.26 8.85 -9.57
N ALA A 99 -11.43 10.09 -10.04
CA ALA A 99 -10.39 10.92 -10.65
C ALA A 99 -9.40 11.49 -9.62
#